data_AF-A0A2A5M695-F1
#
_entry.id   AF-A0A2A5M695-F1
#
_cell.length_a   1.000
_cell.length_b   1.000
_cell.length_c   1.000
_cell.angle_alpha   90.00
_cell.angle_beta   90.00
_cell.angle_gamma   90.00
#
_symmetry.space_group_name_H-M   'P 1'
#
loop_
_entity.id
_entity.type
_entity.pdbx_description
1 polymer ?
#
loop_
_entity_poly.entity_id
_entity_poly.type
_entity_poly.pdbx_seq_one_letter_code
_entity_poly.pdbx_strand_id
1 'polypeptide(L)'
;DDQSIYSWRGAKIENILNFQNDFKNVKLVKLEQNYRSVGTILQAANNLISHNEQRLGKTLICTKDTGENIKILKNENEKDEGLYIAQEVKKLLNSGVEAKEI
;
A
#
# COMPACT_ATOMS: atom_id res chain seq x y z
N ASP A 1 -10.85 -6.77 4.93
CA ASP A 1 -9.69 -6.87 4.02
C ASP A 1 -9.18 -5.47 3.72
N ASP A 2 -7.86 -5.30 3.64
CA ASP A 2 -7.23 -3.97 3.65
C ASP A 2 -7.12 -3.34 2.26
N GLN A 3 -7.48 -4.07 1.20
CA GLN A 3 -7.33 -3.64 -0.20
C GLN A 3 -8.65 -3.57 -0.97
N SER A 4 -9.78 -3.71 -0.26
CA SER A 4 -11.11 -3.59 -0.88
C SER A 4 -11.48 -2.14 -1.15
N ILE A 5 -11.45 -1.72 -2.42
CA ILE A 5 -11.71 -0.33 -2.86
C ILE A 5 -12.96 -0.16 -3.74
N TYR A 6 -13.71 -1.25 -4.00
CA TYR A 6 -14.84 -1.25 -4.94
C TYR A 6 -16.22 -1.27 -4.27
N SER A 7 -16.33 -0.75 -3.04
CA SER A 7 -17.62 -0.71 -2.31
C SER A 7 -18.71 0.02 -3.10
N TRP A 8 -18.36 1.08 -3.84
CA TRP A 8 -19.26 1.83 -4.71
C TRP A 8 -19.82 1.01 -5.89
N ARG A 9 -19.19 -0.12 -6.23
CA ARG A 9 -19.70 -1.10 -7.22
C ARG A 9 -20.41 -2.29 -6.57
N GLY A 10 -20.71 -2.20 -5.28
CA GLY A 10 -21.38 -3.24 -4.51
C GLY A 10 -20.45 -4.32 -3.94
N ALA A 11 -19.12 -4.11 -3.94
CA ALA A 11 -18.23 -5.02 -3.22
C ALA A 11 -18.51 -4.95 -1.71
N LYS A 12 -18.74 -6.11 -1.10
CA LYS A 12 -19.08 -6.25 0.32
C LYS A 12 -17.90 -6.83 1.09
N ILE A 13 -17.37 -6.06 2.04
CA ILE A 13 -16.21 -6.47 2.86
C ILE A 13 -16.58 -7.60 3.84
N GLU A 14 -17.87 -7.70 4.15
CA GLU A 14 -18.47 -8.72 5.00
C GLU A 14 -18.24 -10.13 4.44
N ASN A 15 -18.18 -10.28 3.12
CA ASN A 15 -17.99 -11.59 2.47
C ASN A 15 -16.70 -12.28 2.93
N ILE A 16 -15.62 -11.52 3.13
CA ILE A 16 -14.34 -12.07 3.58
C ILE A 16 -14.24 -12.08 5.11
N LEU A 17 -14.88 -11.11 5.80
CA LEU A 17 -14.92 -11.07 7.26
C LEU A 17 -15.71 -12.24 7.85
N ASN A 18 -16.81 -12.63 7.22
CA ASN A 18 -17.71 -13.69 7.68
C ASN A 18 -17.37 -15.06 7.11
N PHE A 19 -16.32 -15.18 6.28
CA PHE A 19 -16.00 -16.42 5.60
C PHE A 19 -15.83 -17.62 6.55
N GLN A 20 -15.25 -17.40 7.73
CA GLN A 20 -15.08 -18.45 8.75
C GLN A 20 -16.38 -18.85 9.45
N ASN A 21 -17.40 -17.98 9.42
CA ASN A 21 -18.72 -18.23 9.99
C ASN A 21 -19.63 -18.94 8.98
N ASP A 22 -19.53 -18.58 7.70
CA ASP A 22 -20.40 -19.08 6.63
C ASP A 22 -20.03 -20.49 6.18
N PHE A 23 -18.75 -20.90 6.35
CA PHE A 23 -18.25 -22.19 5.90
C PHE A 23 -17.65 -23.01 7.06
N LYS A 24 -18.03 -24.29 7.13
CA LYS A 24 -17.47 -25.24 8.10
C LYS A 24 -16.08 -25.72 7.66
N ASN A 25 -15.23 -26.05 8.63
CA ASN A 25 -13.91 -26.64 8.42
C ASN A 25 -12.91 -25.79 7.61
N VAL A 26 -12.99 -24.46 7.73
CA VAL A 26 -12.06 -23.54 7.06
C VAL A 26 -10.73 -23.46 7.80
N LYS A 27 -9.61 -23.57 7.07
CA LYS A 27 -8.28 -23.23 7.57
C LYS A 27 -7.93 -21.80 7.17
N LEU A 28 -7.67 -20.94 8.14
CA LEU A 28 -7.18 -19.58 7.90
C LEU A 28 -5.64 -19.59 7.83
N VAL A 29 -5.09 -19.02 6.76
CA VAL A 29 -3.66 -18.79 6.61
C VAL A 29 -3.45 -17.31 6.30
N LYS A 30 -2.65 -16.63 7.12
CA LYS A 30 -2.28 -15.22 6.92
C LYS A 30 -0.88 -15.15 6.33
N LEU A 31 -0.75 -14.49 5.18
CA LEU A 31 0.54 -14.19 4.58
C LEU A 31 0.97 -12.79 5.04
N GLU A 32 1.93 -12.75 5.96
CA GLU A 32 2.36 -11.51 6.61
C GLU A 32 3.70 -11.01 6.07
N GLN A 33 4.51 -11.86 5.46
CA GLN A 33 5.79 -11.47 4.90
C GLN A 33 5.61 -10.67 3.60
N ASN A 34 6.15 -9.44 3.57
CA ASN A 34 6.17 -8.57 2.41
C ASN A 34 7.55 -8.62 1.75
N TYR A 35 7.55 -9.00 0.47
CA TYR A 35 8.76 -9.12 -0.37
C TYR A 35 8.89 -7.98 -1.39
N ARG A 36 7.92 -7.05 -1.44
CA ARG A 36 7.89 -5.97 -2.43
C ARG A 36 8.60 -4.72 -1.91
N SER A 37 8.15 -4.22 -0.77
CA SER A 37 8.48 -2.90 -0.25
C SER A 37 9.55 -2.95 0.83
N VAL A 38 10.38 -1.90 0.88
CA VAL A 38 11.37 -1.67 1.95
C VAL A 38 10.69 -1.31 3.29
N GLY A 39 11.45 -1.40 4.38
CA GLY A 39 10.94 -1.21 5.74
C GLY A 39 10.18 0.11 5.93
N THR A 40 10.74 1.21 5.43
CA THR A 40 10.17 2.57 5.55
C THR A 40 8.77 2.68 4.93
N ILE A 41 8.59 2.14 3.73
CA ILE A 41 7.29 2.13 3.03
C ILE A 41 6.29 1.25 3.78
N LEU A 42 6.73 0.05 4.19
CA LEU A 42 5.83 -0.91 4.84
C LEU A 42 5.37 -0.42 6.21
N GLN A 43 6.25 0.24 6.96
CA GLN A 43 5.92 0.82 8.25
C GLN A 43 4.86 1.92 8.12
N ALA A 44 5.02 2.85 7.16
CA ALA A 44 4.02 3.87 6.89
C ALA A 44 2.66 3.25 6.51
N ALA A 45 2.65 2.21 5.66
CA ALA A 45 1.43 1.52 5.28
C ALA A 45 0.74 0.84 6.48
N ASN A 46 1.50 0.13 7.33
CA ASN A 46 0.99 -0.51 8.55
C ASN A 46 0.42 0.52 9.54
N ASN A 47 1.09 1.66 9.72
CA ASN A 47 0.64 2.74 10.60
C ASN A 47 -0.64 3.42 10.06
N LEU A 48 -0.75 3.61 8.74
CA LEU A 48 -1.97 4.18 8.17
C LEU A 48 -3.16 3.24 8.40
N ILE A 49 -3.03 1.96 8.05
CA ILE A 49 -4.13 1.00 8.10
C ILE A 49 -4.55 0.62 9.54
N SER A 50 -3.72 0.87 10.56
CA SER A 50 -4.09 0.62 11.95
C SER A 50 -5.23 1.51 12.46
N HIS A 51 -5.54 2.61 11.77
CA HIS A 51 -6.66 3.50 12.11
C HIS A 51 -8.01 2.97 11.64
N ASN A 52 -8.04 1.98 10.73
CA ASN A 52 -9.29 1.41 10.22
C ASN A 52 -9.88 0.38 11.20
N GLU A 53 -11.17 0.51 11.47
CA GLU A 53 -11.95 -0.46 12.22
C GLU A 53 -12.39 -1.65 11.34
N GLN A 54 -12.91 -2.72 11.96
CA GLN A 54 -13.51 -3.88 11.27
C GLN A 54 -12.58 -4.60 10.26
N ARG A 55 -11.34 -4.88 10.69
CA ARG A 55 -10.34 -5.60 9.90
C ARG A 55 -10.23 -7.07 10.34
N LEU A 56 -9.80 -7.94 9.41
CA LEU A 56 -9.42 -9.33 9.73
C LEU A 56 -8.16 -9.42 10.61
N GLY A 57 -7.42 -8.31 10.72
CA GLY A 57 -6.18 -8.21 11.47
C GLY A 57 -5.03 -8.97 10.80
N LYS A 58 -4.11 -8.24 10.18
CA LYS A 58 -2.78 -8.74 9.81
C LYS A 58 -1.81 -7.57 9.86
N THR A 59 -0.58 -7.85 10.27
CA THR A 59 0.51 -6.87 10.25
C THR A 59 1.55 -7.38 9.27
N LEU A 60 1.90 -6.57 8.27
CA LEU A 60 2.89 -6.98 7.29
C LEU A 60 4.30 -6.81 7.87
N ILE A 61 5.15 -7.82 7.68
CA ILE A 61 6.54 -7.86 8.14
C ILE A 61 7.44 -7.71 6.92
N CYS A 62 8.37 -6.75 6.96
CA CYS A 62 9.28 -6.50 5.85
C CYS A 62 10.37 -7.58 5.79
N THR A 63 10.75 -7.98 4.59
CA THR A 63 11.87 -8.91 4.34
C THR A 63 13.08 -8.23 3.70
N LYS A 64 12.97 -6.92 3.44
CA LYS A 64 14.02 -6.06 2.88
C LYS A 64 14.52 -5.09 3.95
N ASP A 65 15.67 -4.49 3.69
CA ASP A 65 16.24 -3.46 4.55
C ASP A 65 15.35 -2.20 4.59
N THR A 66 15.62 -1.36 5.58
CA THR A 66 15.06 -0.01 5.66
C THR A 66 15.61 0.82 4.49
N GLY A 67 14.71 1.38 3.70
CA GLY A 67 15.07 2.23 2.57
C GLY A 67 15.07 3.71 2.93
N GLU A 68 15.16 4.56 1.91
CA GLU A 68 15.11 6.00 2.08
C GLU A 68 13.80 6.48 2.74
N ASN A 69 13.87 7.68 3.33
CA ASN A 69 12.71 8.33 3.92
C ASN A 69 11.65 8.66 2.87
N ILE A 70 10.38 8.48 3.24
CA ILE A 70 9.26 8.92 2.41
C ILE A 70 9.28 10.45 2.34
N LYS A 71 9.33 10.99 1.13
CA LYS A 71 9.26 12.42 0.88
C LYS A 71 7.80 12.85 0.83
N ILE A 72 7.46 13.91 1.56
CA ILE A 72 6.16 14.59 1.47
C ILE A 72 6.37 15.90 0.75
N LEU A 73 5.58 16.12 -0.30
CA LEU A 73 5.65 17.31 -1.13
C LEU A 73 4.45 18.19 -0.84
N LYS A 74 4.70 19.50 -0.71
CA LYS A 74 3.66 20.51 -0.60
C LYS A 74 3.92 21.54 -1.69
N ASN A 75 2.99 21.65 -2.62
CA ASN A 75 3.03 22.61 -3.72
C ASN A 75 1.91 23.65 -3.55
N GLU A 76 2.03 24.79 -4.22
CA GLU A 76 1.04 25.87 -4.11
C GLU A 76 -0.26 25.56 -4.88
N ASN A 77 -0.14 24.83 -5.99
CA ASN A 77 -1.26 24.45 -6.86
C ASN A 77 -0.94 23.17 -7.65
N GLU A 78 -1.91 22.71 -8.43
CA GLU A 78 -1.83 21.48 -9.23
C GLU A 78 -0.80 21.54 -10.37
N LYS A 79 -0.55 22.73 -10.93
CA LYS A 79 0.44 22.89 -12.01
C LYS A 79 1.85 22.78 -11.47
N ASP A 80 2.11 23.35 -10.30
CA ASP A 80 3.41 23.27 -9.64
C ASP A 80 3.71 21.84 -9.20
N GLU A 81 2.71 21.11 -8.68
CA GLU A 81 2.84 19.68 -8.40
C GLU A 81 3.16 18.88 -9.67
N GLY A 82 2.41 19.11 -10.75
CA GLY A 82 2.65 18.44 -12.01
C GLY A 82 4.05 18.69 -12.57
N LEU A 83 4.54 19.94 -12.49
CA LEU A 83 5.88 20.31 -12.93
C LEU A 83 6.95 19.64 -12.05
N TYR A 84 6.78 19.63 -10.74
CA TYR A 84 7.70 18.98 -9.81
C TYR A 84 7.83 17.49 -10.13
N ILE A 85 6.71 16.77 -10.27
CA ILE A 85 6.72 15.34 -10.59
C ILE A 85 7.40 15.09 -11.94
N ALA A 86 7.10 15.90 -12.98
CA ALA A 86 7.75 15.77 -14.27
C ALA A 86 9.28 15.96 -14.19
N GLN A 87 9.75 16.87 -13.34
CA GLN A 87 11.18 17.08 -13.09
C GLN A 87 11.83 15.89 -12.36
N GLU A 88 11.17 15.30 -11.35
CA GLU A 88 11.68 14.11 -10.66
C GLU A 88 11.75 12.89 -11.59
N VAL A 89 10.72 12.68 -12.41
CA VAL A 89 10.73 11.63 -13.45
C VAL A 89 11.91 11.85 -14.41
N LYS A 90 12.12 13.09 -14.88
CA LYS A 90 13.27 13.42 -15.74
C LYS A 90 14.62 13.16 -15.06
N LYS A 91 14.76 13.45 -13.77
CA LYS A 91 15.98 13.13 -13.01
C LYS A 91 16.23 11.62 -12.95
N LEU A 92 15.19 10.82 -12.68
CA LEU A 92 15.30 9.35 -12.64
C LEU A 92 15.71 8.78 -14.00
N LEU A 93 15.08 9.24 -15.09
CA LEU A 93 15.45 8.85 -16.44
C LEU A 93 16.91 9.21 -16.78
N ASN A 94 17.35 10.42 -16.41
CA ASN A 94 18.74 10.85 -16.61
C ASN A 94 19.75 10.05 -15.76
N SER A 95 19.31 9.47 -14.63
CA SER A 95 20.12 8.55 -13.81
C SER A 95 20.12 7.11 -14.32
N GLY A 96 19.39 6.81 -15.39
CA GLY A 96 19.35 5.50 -16.04
C GLY A 96 18.23 4.57 -15.60
N VAL A 97 17.27 5.04 -14.79
CA VAL A 97 16.08 4.26 -14.44
C VAL A 97 15.19 4.11 -15.69
N GLU A 98 14.71 2.91 -15.97
CA GLU A 98 13.82 2.69 -17.09
C GLU A 98 12.44 3.32 -16.83
N ALA A 99 11.84 3.94 -17.87
CA ALA A 99 10.55 4.62 -17.73
C ALA A 99 9.41 3.72 -17.21
N LYS A 100 9.50 2.39 -17.38
CA LYS A 100 8.51 1.42 -16.90
C LYS A 100 8.67 1.07 -15.41
N GLU A 101 9.79 1.48 -14.80
CA GLU A 101 10.14 1.22 -13.40
C GLU A 101 9.98 2.46 -12.50
N ILE A 102 9.63 3.61 -13.09
CA ILE A 102 9.22 4.84 -12.40
C ILE A 102 7.70 4.77 -12.14
#